data_AF-A0A842P0C7-F1
#
_entry.id   AF-A0A842P0C7-F1
#
_cell.length_a   1.000
_cell.length_b   1.000
_cell.length_c   1.000
_cell.angle_alpha   90.00
_cell.angle_beta   90.00
_cell.angle_gamma   90.00
#
_symmetry.space_group_name_H-M   'P 1'
#
loop_
_entity.id
_entity.type
_entity.pdbx_description
1 polymer ?
#
loop_
_entity_poly.entity_id
_entity_poly.type
_entity_poly.pdbx_seq_one_letter_code
_entity_poly.pdbx_strand_id
1 'polypeptide(L)' 'MTDMKLVVFGPKRLGALLEDGSIVDLNLAYEALLAEEGVPGAKAKASAKVPTCLLAFIEEGEKGLKA' A
#
# COMPACT_ATOMS: atom_id res chain seq x y z
N MET A 1 6.01 -13.50 13.74
CA MET A 1 5.41 -12.90 12.54
C MET A 1 4.32 -11.99 13.05
N THR A 2 4.49 -10.69 12.91
CA THR A 2 3.41 -9.72 13.15
C THR A 2 2.30 -10.04 12.14
N ASP A 3 1.11 -10.39 12.64
CA ASP A 3 -0.05 -10.65 11.78
C ASP A 3 -0.48 -9.33 11.14
N MET A 4 -0.05 -9.09 9.90
CA MET A 4 -0.42 -7.89 9.16
C MET A 4 -1.79 -8.10 8.52
N LYS A 5 -2.79 -7.36 8.99
CA LYS A 5 -4.15 -7.43 8.45
C LYS A 5 -4.37 -6.35 7.41
N LEU A 6 -4.70 -6.75 6.18
CA LEU A 6 -5.16 -5.82 5.15
C LEU A 6 -6.54 -5.28 5.52
N VAL A 7 -6.71 -3.97 5.39
CA VAL A 7 -7.96 -3.27 5.71
C VAL A 7 -8.33 -2.29 4.62
N VAL A 8 -9.63 -2.02 4.51
CA VAL A 8 -10.16 -0.90 3.73
C VAL A 8 -10.49 0.23 4.69
N PHE A 9 -9.98 1.43 4.42
CA PHE A 9 -10.20 2.59 5.29
C PHE A 9 -10.45 3.87 4.47
N GLY A 10 -10.93 4.92 5.14
CA GLY A 10 -11.17 6.22 4.52
C GLY A 10 -12.02 6.12 3.23
N PRO A 11 -11.66 6.81 2.14
CA PRO A 11 -12.37 6.76 0.85
C PRO A 11 -12.08 5.47 0.07
N LYS A 12 -12.24 4.30 0.73
CA LYS A 12 -12.00 2.95 0.19
C LYS A 12 -10.54 2.67 -0.22
N ARG A 13 -9.59 3.18 0.56
CA ARG A 13 -8.16 2.92 0.34
C ARG A 13 -7.70 1.61 0.96
N LEU A 14 -6.67 1.01 0.38
CA LEU A 14 -6.00 -0.17 0.91
C LEU A 14 -4.96 0.23 1.95
N GLY A 15 -5.06 -0.36 3.14
CA GLY A 15 -4.11 -0.15 4.22
C GLY A 15 -3.74 -1.44 4.94
N ALA A 16 -2.80 -1.33 5.86
CA ALA A 16 -2.47 -2.37 6.83
C ALA A 16 -2.77 -1.88 8.25
N LEU A 17 -3.52 -2.68 9.00
CA LEU A 17 -3.78 -2.45 10.43
C LEU A 17 -2.59 -2.96 11.24
N LEU A 18 -2.01 -2.08 12.05
CA LEU A 18 -0.93 -2.39 12.98
C LEU A 18 -1.48 -2.84 14.34
N GLU A 19 -0.63 -3.45 15.17
CA GLU A 19 -1.02 -3.96 16.50
C GLU A 19 -1.49 -2.86 17.45
N ASP A 20 -1.00 -1.63 17.28
CA ASP A 20 -1.41 -0.45 18.05
C ASP A 20 -2.75 0.16 17.60
N GLY A 21 -3.40 -0.44 16.60
CA GLY A 21 -4.68 0.00 16.05
C GLY A 21 -4.56 1.12 15.01
N SER A 22 -3.35 1.59 14.69
CA SER A 22 -3.12 2.53 13.61
C SER A 22 -3.19 1.84 12.24
N ILE A 23 -3.49 2.62 11.19
CA ILE A 23 -3.59 2.12 9.82
C ILE A 23 -2.54 2.82 8.96
N VAL A 24 -1.72 2.03 8.29
CA VAL A 24 -0.77 2.52 7.28
C VAL A 24 -1.43 2.44 5.91
N ASP A 25 -1.51 3.57 5.21
CA ASP A 25 -1.85 3.61 3.79
C ASP A 25 -0.70 3.03 2.96
N LEU A 26 -0.90 1.85 2.36
CA LEU A 26 0.20 1.12 1.73
C LEU A 26 0.79 1.88 0.53
N ASN A 27 -0.06 2.51 -0.28
CA ASN A 27 0.39 3.24 -1.45
C ASN A 27 1.12 4.54 -1.06
N LEU A 28 0.62 5.29 -0.08
CA LEU A 28 1.31 6.50 0.39
C LEU A 28 2.60 6.18 1.15
N ALA A 29 2.64 5.09 1.91
CA ALA A 29 3.86 4.65 2.57
C ALA A 29 4.96 4.32 1.55
N TYR A 30 4.60 3.64 0.45
CA TYR A 30 5.54 3.35 -0.61
C TYR A 30 5.95 4.59 -1.42
N GLU A 31 5.03 5.54 -1.64
CA GLU A 31 5.38 6.85 -2.20
C GLU A 31 6.41 7.59 -1.33
N ALA A 32 6.22 7.60 -0.01
CA ALA A 32 7.13 8.25 0.93
C ALA A 32 8.51 7.62 0.91
N LEU A 33 8.59 6.28 0.88
CA LEU A 33 9.86 5.54 0.75
C LEU A 33 10.59 5.93 -0.55
N LEU A 34 9.90 5.90 -1.69
CA LEU A 34 10.50 6.27 -2.98
C LEU A 34 10.98 7.73 -3.00
N ALA A 35 10.24 8.63 -2.35
CA ALA A 35 10.63 10.03 -2.24
C ALA A 35 11.89 10.20 -1.36
N GLU A 36 11.98 9.47 -0.25
CA GLU A 36 13.16 9.46 0.63
C GLU A 36 14.40 8.91 -0.08
N GLU A 37 14.23 7.90 -0.93
CA GLU A 37 15.29 7.34 -1.79
C GLU A 37 15.66 8.26 -2.97
N GLY A 38 15.01 9.42 -3.11
CA GLY A 38 15.27 10.39 -4.17
C GLY A 38 14.76 9.95 -5.55
N VAL A 39 13.82 9.01 -5.61
CA VAL A 39 13.29 8.49 -6.87
C VAL A 39 12.37 9.53 -7.53
N PRO A 40 12.70 10.00 -8.75
CA PRO A 40 11.84 10.94 -9.47
C PRO A 40 10.48 10.31 -9.79
N GLY A 41 9.41 11.09 -9.62
CA GLY A 41 8.05 10.64 -9.88
C GLY A 41 7.54 9.59 -8.88
N ALA A 42 8.00 9.64 -7.63
CA ALA A 42 7.64 8.72 -6.55
C ALA A 42 6.14 8.37 -6.53
N LYS A 43 5.26 9.38 -6.58
CA LYS A 43 3.80 9.19 -6.64
C LYS A 43 3.34 8.28 -7.79
N ALA A 44 3.76 8.60 -9.02
CA ALA A 44 3.35 7.85 -10.19
C ALA A 44 3.87 6.40 -10.15
N LYS A 45 5.10 6.22 -9.67
CA LYS A 45 5.71 4.88 -9.50
C LYS A 45 5.03 4.08 -8.40
N ALA A 46 4.67 4.72 -7.28
CA ALA A 46 3.94 4.08 -6.21
C ALA A 46 2.57 3.61 -6.69
N SER A 47 1.80 4.46 -7.36
CA SER A 47 0.49 4.09 -7.93
C SER A 47 0.56 3.01 -9.00
N ALA A 48 1.68 2.89 -9.72
CA ALA A 48 1.88 1.82 -10.70
C ALA A 48 2.26 0.47 -10.08
N LYS A 49 2.73 0.47 -8.82
CA LYS A 49 3.28 -0.72 -8.16
C LYS A 49 2.44 -1.22 -6.98
N VAL A 50 1.82 -0.30 -6.25
CA VAL A 50 1.00 -0.57 -5.06
C VAL A 50 -0.38 0.05 -5.31
N PRO A 51 -1.42 -0.76 -5.55
CA PRO A 51 -2.77 -0.26 -5.78
C PRO A 51 -3.30 0.60 -4.63
N THR A 52 -4.05 1.64 -4.96
CA THR A 52 -4.65 2.53 -3.95
C THR A 52 -5.89 1.93 -3.29
N CYS A 53 -6.52 0.91 -3.89
CA CYS A 53 -7.75 0.27 -3.39
C CYS A 53 -7.65 -1.25 -3.40
N LEU A 54 -8.43 -1.90 -2.51
CA LEU A 54 -8.37 -3.35 -2.30
C LEU A 54 -8.81 -4.15 -3.53
N LEU A 55 -9.77 -3.66 -4.34
CA LEU A 55 -10.22 -4.38 -5.52
C LEU A 55 -9.09 -4.57 -6.53
N ALA A 56 -8.39 -3.48 -6.88
CA ALA A 56 -7.27 -3.53 -7.81
C ALA A 56 -6.13 -4.44 -7.28
N PHE A 57 -5.91 -4.46 -5.96
CA PHE A 57 -4.98 -5.39 -5.34
C PHE A 57 -5.40 -6.86 -5.50
N ILE A 58 -6.67 -7.18 -5.31
CA ILE A 58 -7.18 -8.55 -5.50
C ILE A 58 -7.08 -8.98 -6.97
N GLU A 59 -7.36 -8.05 -7.90
CA GLU A 59 -7.27 -8.30 -9.34
C GLU A 59 -5.84 -8.65 -9.81
N GLU A 60 -4.80 -8.22 -9.08
CA GLU A 60 -3.40 -8.61 -9.35
C GLU A 60 -3.10 -10.09 -9.01
N GLY A 61 -3.96 -10.74 -8.20
CA GLY A 61 -3.81 -12.12 -7.78
C GLY A 61 -2.52 -12.34 -6.98
N GLU A 62 -1.82 -13.46 -7.25
CA GLU A 62 -0.58 -13.80 -6.54
C GLU A 62 0.53 -12.74 -6.64
N LYS A 63 0.51 -11.90 -7.69
CA LYS A 63 1.53 -10.86 -7.87
C LYS A 63 1.41 -9.78 -6.81
N GLY A 64 0.20 -9.42 -6.40
CA GLY A 64 -0.05 -8.46 -5.33
C GLY A 64 0.44 -8.95 -3.96
N LEU A 65 0.41 -10.27 -3.72
CA LEU A 65 0.85 -10.87 -2.45
C LEU A 65 2.37 -10.98 -2.28
N LYS A 66 3.14 -10.89 -3.37
CA LYS A 66 4.61 -11.08 -3.38
C LYS A 66 5.38 -9.77 -3.58
N ALA A 67 4.68 -8.65 -3.72
CA ALA A 67 5.23 -7.35 -4.10
C ALA A 67 5.90 -6.60 -2.95
#